data_AF-A0A933I013-F1
#
_entry.id   AF-A0A933I013-F1
#
_cell.length_a   1.000
_cell.length_b   1.000
_cell.length_c   1.000
_cell.angle_alpha   90.00
_cell.angle_beta   90.00
_cell.angle_gamma   90.00
#
_symmetry.space_group_name_H-M   'P 1'
#
loop_
_entity.id
_entity.type
_entity.pdbx_description
1 polymer ?
#
loop_
_entity_poly.entity_id
_entity_poly.type
_entity_poly.pdbx_seq_one_letter_code
_entity_poly.pdbx_strand_id
1 'polypeptide(L)'
;MDKKLRKIQLEVLRLFSNKAKKFALSGGTALELCYLHHRFSSDLDFFSPKYDIKEIENLIAFFEEKLKTKIKLEADFAIAEKARVRFYTV
;
A
#
# COMPACT_ATOMS: atom_id res chain seq x y z
N MET A 1 -10.52 11.48 13.36
CA MET A 1 -9.53 11.12 12.33
C MET A 1 -8.14 11.38 12.88
N ASP A 2 -7.26 10.39 12.85
CA ASP A 2 -5.86 10.58 13.22
C ASP A 2 -5.15 11.40 12.13
N LYS A 3 -4.89 12.68 12.43
CA LYS A 3 -4.26 13.62 11.49
C LYS A 3 -2.82 13.25 11.17
N LYS A 4 -2.12 12.59 12.11
CA LYS A 4 -0.72 12.19 11.93
C LYS A 4 -0.65 11.00 10.98
N LEU A 5 -1.50 10.00 11.20
CA LEU A 5 -1.61 8.85 10.32
C LEU A 5 -2.00 9.24 8.89
N ARG A 6 -3.02 10.11 8.74
CA ARG A 6 -3.43 10.61 7.42
C ARG A 6 -2.28 11.29 6.66
N LYS A 7 -1.44 12.07 7.36
CA LYS A 7 -0.28 12.73 6.75
C LYS A 7 0.70 11.71 6.16
N ILE A 8 1.01 10.66 6.91
CA ILE A 8 1.91 9.58 6.46
C ILE A 8 1.28 8.82 5.29
N GLN A 9 -0.01 8.47 5.36
CA GLN A 9 -0.70 7.79 4.26
C GLN A 9 -0.66 8.60 2.96
N LEU A 10 -0.91 9.91 3.01
CA LEU A 10 -0.86 10.76 1.82
C LEU A 10 0.58 10.88 1.27
N GLU A 11 1.58 10.88 2.14
CA GLU A 11 2.99 10.86 1.74
C GLU A 11 3.35 9.54 1.03
N VAL A 12 2.95 8.39 1.60
CA VAL A 12 3.10 7.07 0.97
C VAL A 12 2.41 7.04 -0.38
N LEU A 13 1.16 7.50 -0.49
CA LEU A 13 0.41 7.56 -1.75
C LEU A 13 1.09 8.43 -2.80
N ARG A 14 1.64 9.58 -2.40
CA ARG A 14 2.39 10.48 -3.28
C ARG A 14 3.69 9.83 -3.77
N LEU A 15 4.41 9.13 -2.89
CA LEU A 15 5.62 8.42 -3.26
C LEU A 15 5.31 7.24 -4.17
N PHE A 16 4.24 6.50 -3.87
CA PHE A 16 3.77 5.36 -4.63
C PHE A 16 3.35 5.74 -6.05
N SER A 17 2.56 6.81 -6.21
CA SER A 17 2.06 7.23 -7.53
C SER A 17 3.19 7.60 -8.51
N ASN A 18 4.35 8.01 -8.00
CA ASN A 18 5.53 8.32 -8.83
C ASN A 18 6.31 7.07 -9.28
N LYS A 19 6.12 5.92 -8.63
CA LYS A 19 6.91 4.70 -8.90
C LYS A 19 6.09 3.50 -9.34
N ALA A 20 4.94 3.27 -8.73
CA ALA A 20 4.09 2.13 -9.00
C ALA A 20 3.22 2.37 -10.23
N LYS A 21 3.61 1.79 -11.37
CA LYS A 21 2.88 1.95 -12.64
C LYS A 21 1.80 0.90 -12.86
N LYS A 22 1.90 -0.25 -12.19
CA LYS A 22 0.99 -1.39 -12.38
C LYS A 22 0.07 -1.63 -11.20
N PHE A 23 0.00 -0.69 -10.26
CA PHE A 23 -0.83 -0.84 -9.08
C PHE A 23 -1.97 0.17 -9.09
N ALA A 24 -3.12 -0.24 -8.59
CA ALA A 24 -4.27 0.61 -8.31
C ALA A 24 -4.50 0.65 -6.80
N LEU A 25 -4.79 1.84 -6.27
CA LEU A 25 -5.32 1.97 -4.91
C LEU A 25 -6.71 1.32 -4.86
N SER A 26 -6.95 0.51 -3.84
CA SER A 26 -8.18 -0.26 -3.67
C SER A 26 -8.65 -0.24 -2.22
N GLY A 27 -9.62 -1.10 -1.89
CA GLY A 27 -10.06 -1.32 -0.51
C GLY A 27 -10.73 -0.11 0.15
N GLY A 28 -10.67 -0.08 1.47
CA GLY A 28 -11.36 0.93 2.29
C GLY A 28 -10.85 2.34 2.03
N THR A 29 -9.55 2.49 1.77
CA THR A 29 -8.92 3.79 1.57
C THR A 29 -9.24 4.40 0.21
N ALA A 30 -9.37 3.59 -0.85
CA ALA A 30 -9.90 4.09 -2.12
C ALA A 30 -11.35 4.59 -1.96
N LEU A 31 -12.20 3.81 -1.29
CA LEU A 31 -13.60 4.18 -1.05
C LEU A 31 -13.75 5.45 -0.19
N GLU A 32 -12.90 5.60 0.84
CA GLU A 32 -12.85 6.79 1.67
C GLU A 32 -12.39 8.01 0.87
N LEU A 33 -11.28 7.92 0.13
CA LEU A 33 -10.65 9.08 -0.51
C LEU A 33 -11.35 9.51 -1.80
N CYS A 34 -11.97 8.58 -2.53
CA CYS A 34 -12.47 8.83 -3.88
C CYS A 34 -14.00 8.75 -4.01
N TYR A 35 -14.73 8.23 -3.01
CA TYR A 35 -16.17 7.97 -3.17
C TYR A 35 -17.04 8.49 -2.03
N LEU A 36 -17.05 7.83 -0.86
CA LEU A 36 -18.10 8.05 0.16
C LEU A 36 -17.68 8.93 1.34
N HIS A 37 -16.38 9.07 1.59
CA HIS A 37 -15.85 9.76 2.78
C HIS A 37 -16.49 9.33 4.12
N HIS A 38 -17.06 8.11 4.18
CA HIS A 38 -17.96 7.68 5.25
C HIS A 38 -17.25 7.23 6.53
N ARG A 39 -16.00 6.80 6.43
CA ARG A 39 -15.18 6.36 7.58
C ARG A 39 -13.70 6.59 7.30
N PHE A 40 -12.94 6.73 8.37
CA PHE A 40 -11.48 6.73 8.29
C PHE A 40 -10.95 5.29 8.12
N SER A 41 -10.12 5.08 7.10
CA SER A 41 -9.40 3.83 6.85
C SER A 41 -7.92 4.00 7.17
N SER A 42 -7.38 3.16 8.06
CA SER A 42 -5.99 3.23 8.53
C SER A 42 -4.98 2.63 7.55
N ASP A 43 -5.44 1.72 6.70
CA ASP A 43 -4.54 0.86 5.91
C ASP A 43 -4.41 1.36 4.47
N LEU A 44 -3.52 0.77 3.67
CA LEU A 44 -3.37 1.07 2.25
C LEU A 44 -3.38 -0.22 1.44
N ASP A 45 -4.46 -0.44 0.69
CA ASP A 45 -4.63 -1.63 -0.14
C ASP A 45 -4.26 -1.33 -1.59
N PHE A 46 -3.29 -2.07 -2.15
CA PHE A 46 -2.89 -1.93 -3.54
C PHE A 46 -3.13 -3.22 -4.32
N PHE A 47 -3.82 -3.10 -5.46
CA PHE A 47 -4.06 -4.21 -6.39
C PHE A 47 -3.17 -4.08 -7.61
N SER A 48 -2.56 -5.18 -8.05
CA SER A 48 -1.84 -5.25 -9.32
C SER A 48 -2.36 -6.42 -10.16
N PRO A 49 -2.55 -6.25 -11.49
CA PRO A 49 -2.92 -7.35 -12.38
C PRO A 49 -1.78 -8.37 -12.57
N LYS A 50 -0.55 -8.03 -12.20
CA LYS A 50 0.62 -8.93 -12.24
C LYS A 50 1.31 -8.99 -10.89
N TYR A 51 1.49 -10.19 -10.38
CA TYR A 51 2.22 -10.41 -9.13
C TYR A 51 3.73 -10.49 -9.39
N ASP A 52 4.41 -9.34 -9.28
CA ASP A 52 5.86 -9.23 -9.43
C ASP A 52 6.51 -8.91 -8.08
N ILE A 53 7.16 -9.93 -7.50
CA ILE A 53 7.82 -9.82 -6.19
C ILE A 53 8.94 -8.79 -6.22
N LYS A 54 9.70 -8.69 -7.31
CA LYS A 54 10.82 -7.74 -7.42
C LYS A 54 10.29 -6.31 -7.47
N GLU A 55 9.19 -6.08 -8.19
CA GLU A 55 8.54 -4.76 -8.22
C GLU A 55 8.08 -4.35 -6.82
N ILE A 56 7.45 -5.28 -6.06
CA ILE A 56 7.03 -5.05 -4.68
C ILE A 56 8.23 -4.74 -3.78
N GLU A 57 9.28 -5.57 -3.81
CA GLU A 57 10.48 -5.38 -2.98
C GLU A 57 11.19 -4.05 -3.27
N ASN A 58 11.27 -3.64 -4.54
CA ASN A 58 11.82 -2.35 -4.93
C ASN A 58 10.99 -1.18 -4.39
N LEU A 59 9.65 -1.31 -4.36
CA LEU A 59 8.77 -0.30 -3.79
C LEU A 59 8.93 -0.20 -2.27
N ILE A 60 9.04 -1.34 -1.57
CA ILE A 60 9.29 -1.37 -0.14
C ILE A 60 10.63 -0.72 0.21
N ALA A 61 11.71 -1.10 -0.47
CA ALA A 61 13.03 -0.50 -0.26
C ALA A 61 13.02 1.02 -0.52
N PHE A 62 12.31 1.46 -1.57
CA PHE A 62 12.12 2.89 -1.85
C PHE A 62 11.37 3.61 -0.72
N PHE A 63 10.34 2.99 -0.15
CA PHE A 63 9.62 3.55 0.98
C PHE A 63 10.48 3.62 2.25
N GLU A 64 11.25 2.58 2.55
CA GLU A 64 12.16 2.59 3.70
C GLU A 64 13.18 3.73 3.60
N GLU A 65 13.73 3.96 2.40
CA GLU A 65 14.65 5.07 2.14
C GLU A 65 14.00 6.44 2.36
N LYS A 66 12.80 6.65 1.81
CA LYS A 66 12.13 7.97 1.85
C LYS A 66 11.49 8.28 3.18
N LEU A 67 10.90 7.28 3.84
CA LEU A 67 10.24 7.44 5.14
C LEU A 67 11.20 7.28 6.32
N LYS A 68 12.46 6.89 6.06
CA LYS A 68 13.49 6.63 7.09
C LYS A 68 13.00 5.69 8.19
N THR A 69 12.16 4.73 7.82
CA THR A 69 11.51 3.79 8.73
C THR A 69 11.59 2.40 8.11
N LYS A 70 11.79 1.37 8.94
CA LYS A 70 11.84 -0.01 8.46
C LYS A 70 10.43 -0.52 8.20
N ILE A 71 10.27 -1.28 7.12
CA ILE A 71 9.00 -1.91 6.76
C ILE A 71 9.19 -3.42 6.84
N LYS A 72 8.38 -4.09 7.64
CA LYS A 72 8.46 -5.53 7.87
C LYS A 72 7.38 -6.25 7.08
N LEU A 73 7.76 -7.34 6.42
CA LEU A 73 6.80 -8.30 5.89
C LEU A 73 6.24 -9.10 7.07
N GLU A 74 4.95 -8.97 7.32
CA GLU A 74 4.26 -9.64 8.42
C GLU A 74 3.63 -10.96 7.97
N ALA A 75 3.09 -11.00 6.77
CA ALA A 75 2.52 -12.21 6.18
C ALA A 75 2.66 -12.22 4.66
N ASP A 76 2.89 -13.41 4.10
CA ASP A 76 2.81 -13.70 2.67
C ASP A 76 1.83 -14.85 2.49
N PHE A 77 0.72 -14.57 1.81
CA PHE A 77 -0.37 -15.52 1.60
C PHE A 77 -0.55 -15.79 0.11
N ALA A 78 -0.59 -17.06 -0.26
CA ALA A 78 -0.82 -17.49 -1.63
C ALA A 78 -1.84 -18.63 -1.66
N ILE A 79 -2.94 -18.41 -2.38
CA ILE A 79 -3.83 -19.48 -2.82
C ILE A 79 -3.51 -19.76 -4.27
N ALA A 80 -3.08 -20.99 -4.54
CA ALA A 80 -2.82 -21.46 -5.91
C ALA A 80 -3.99 -21.10 -6.83
N GLU A 81 -3.66 -20.52 -7.99
CA GLU A 81 -4.60 -20.14 -9.05
C GLU A 81 -5.69 -19.10 -8.68
N LYS A 82 -5.64 -18.51 -7.48
CA LYS A 82 -6.62 -17.49 -7.06
C LYS A 82 -5.98 -16.14 -6.77
N ALA A 83 -5.19 -16.05 -5.71
CA ALA A 83 -4.70 -14.77 -5.21
C ALA A 83 -3.38 -14.92 -4.46
N ARG A 84 -2.60 -13.84 -4.48
CA ARG A 84 -1.40 -13.68 -3.67
C ARG A 84 -1.44 -12.31 -3.00
N VAL A 85 -1.14 -12.26 -1.71
CA VAL A 85 -1.25 -11.07 -0.88
C VAL A 85 -0.05 -11.02 0.06
N ARG A 86 0.56 -9.83 0.17
CA ARG A 86 1.61 -9.56 1.15
C ARG A 86 1.16 -8.44 2.07
N PHE A 87 1.36 -8.64 3.36
CA PHE A 87 1.05 -7.68 4.41
C PHE A 87 2.34 -7.09 4.95
N TYR A 88 2.39 -5.76 4.98
CA TYR A 88 3.55 -5.01 5.44
C TYR A 88 3.15 -4.06 6.57
N THR A 89 3.98 -3.98 7.59
CA THR A 89 3.83 -3.05 8.71
C THR A 89 5.08 -2.19 8.89
N VAL A 90 4.86 -0.98 9.40
CA VAL A 90 5.87 0.06 9.65
C VAL A 90 6.20 0.12 11.13
#